data_AF-A0A963NG07-F1
#
_entry.id   AF-A0A963NG07-F1
#
_cell.length_a   1.000
_cell.length_b   1.000
_cell.length_c   1.000
_cell.angle_alpha   90.00
_cell.angle_beta   90.00
_cell.angle_gamma   90.00
#
_symmetry.space_group_name_H-M   'P 1'
#
loop_
_entity.id
_entity.type
_entity.pdbx_description
1 polymer ?
#
loop_
_entity_poly.entity_id
_entity_poly.type
_entity_poly.pdbx_seq_one_letter_code
_entity_poly.pdbx_strand_id
1 'polypeptide(L)' 'SRPGLAAGSQVPNDPELPLPLAHVHPIHEVVHIDHFLPGCPPSADAFLALLAALLEGRPPHMDLSLVRFD' A
#
# COMPACT_ATOMS: atom_id res chain seq x y z
N SER A 1 8.58 25.89 -22.14
CA SER A 1 7.79 24.67 -22.42
C SER A 1 8.40 23.52 -21.64
N ARG A 2 7.60 22.73 -20.91
CA ARG A 2 8.09 21.50 -20.28
C ARG A 2 8.21 20.42 -21.37
N PRO A 3 9.35 19.71 -21.49
CA PRO A 3 9.48 18.61 -22.45
C PRO A 3 8.38 17.56 -22.23
N GLY A 4 7.78 17.06 -23.32
CA GLY A 4 6.73 16.05 -23.28
C GLY A 4 5.30 16.58 -23.09
N LEU A 5 5.10 17.89 -22.94
CA LEU A 5 3.76 18.50 -22.89
C LEU A 5 3.42 19.21 -24.20
N ALA A 6 2.18 19.03 -24.66
CA ALA A 6 1.65 19.73 -25.83
C ALA A 6 1.47 21.23 -25.55
N ALA A 7 1.41 22.02 -26.62
CA ALA A 7 1.10 23.45 -26.50
C ALA A 7 -0.31 23.63 -25.91
N GLY A 8 -0.44 24.45 -24.86
CA GLY A 8 -1.71 24.72 -24.19
C GLY A 8 -2.08 23.75 -23.05
N SER A 9 -1.23 22.78 -22.71
CA SER A 9 -1.48 21.91 -21.55
C SER A 9 -1.49 22.69 -20.23
N GLN A 10 -2.39 22.31 -19.33
CA GLN A 10 -2.53 22.87 -17.98
C GLN A 10 -2.61 21.74 -16.94
N VAL A 11 -2.33 22.06 -15.68
CA VAL A 11 -2.53 21.12 -14.58
C VAL A 11 -4.04 20.95 -14.35
N PRO A 12 -4.58 19.71 -14.33
CA PRO A 12 -5.98 19.50 -13.99
C PRO A 12 -6.32 20.06 -12.61
N ASN A 13 -7.40 20.83 -12.52
CA ASN A 13 -7.85 21.48 -11.28
C ASN A 13 -9.38 21.50 -11.17
N ASP A 14 -10.03 20.48 -11.72
CA ASP A 14 -11.47 20.28 -11.60
C ASP A 14 -11.84 19.95 -10.14
N PRO A 15 -12.92 20.50 -9.56
CA PRO A 15 -13.37 20.16 -8.21
C PRO A 15 -13.64 18.67 -7.95
N GLU A 16 -13.88 17.86 -9.00
CA GLU A 16 -14.00 16.40 -8.90
C GLU A 16 -12.68 15.70 -8.55
N LEU A 17 -11.54 16.37 -8.76
CA LEU A 17 -10.22 15.84 -8.43
C LEU A 17 -9.88 16.21 -6.98
N PRO A 18 -9.55 15.22 -6.11
CA PRO A 18 -9.18 15.50 -4.74
C PRO A 18 -7.83 16.23 -4.69
N LEU A 19 -7.67 17.11 -3.71
CA LEU A 19 -6.40 17.78 -3.45
C LEU A 19 -5.35 16.74 -3.02
N PRO A 20 -4.20 16.62 -3.72
CA PRO A 20 -3.13 15.74 -3.29
C PRO A 20 -2.56 16.18 -1.94
N LEU A 21 -2.19 15.22 -1.10
CA LEU A 21 -1.44 15.49 0.12
C LEU A 21 -0.03 16.00 -0.23
N ALA A 22 0.58 16.72 0.71
CA ALA A 22 1.96 17.21 0.54
C ALA A 22 2.98 16.06 0.41
N HIS A 23 2.71 14.92 1.05
CA HIS A 23 3.52 13.70 0.97
C HIS A 23 2.60 12.47 0.93
N VAL A 24 3.10 11.35 0.43
CA VAL A 24 2.45 10.04 0.60
C VAL A 24 2.76 9.55 2.01
N HIS A 25 1.73 9.07 2.71
CA HIS A 25 1.83 8.56 4.07
C HIS A 25 1.50 7.07 4.11
N PRO A 26 2.20 6.25 4.90
CA PRO A 26 1.76 4.89 5.17
C PRO A 26 0.45 4.91 5.96
N ILE A 27 -0.42 3.92 5.72
CA ILE A 27 -1.76 3.88 6.32
C ILE A 27 -1.75 3.87 7.86
N HIS A 28 -0.69 3.36 8.49
CA HIS A 28 -0.55 3.31 9.94
C HIS A 28 -0.34 4.69 10.61
N GLU A 29 -0.02 5.74 9.83
CA GLU A 29 0.01 7.12 10.34
C GLU A 29 -1.40 7.72 10.47
N VAL A 30 -2.38 7.16 9.76
CA VAL A 30 -3.75 7.70 9.69
C VAL A 30 -4.73 6.87 10.52
N VAL A 31 -4.54 5.55 10.56
CA VAL A 31 -5.41 4.62 11.31
C VAL A 31 -4.59 3.56 12.05
N HIS A 32 -5.19 2.96 13.09
CA HIS A 32 -4.61 1.80 13.74
C HIS A 32 -4.59 0.59 12.78
N ILE A 33 -3.49 -0.15 12.78
CA ILE A 33 -3.30 -1.34 11.95
C ILE A 33 -2.97 -2.53 12.86
N ASP A 34 -3.79 -3.57 12.79
CA ASP A 34 -3.65 -4.77 13.63
C ASP A 34 -2.51 -5.69 13.16
N HIS A 35 -2.34 -5.82 11.83
CA HIS A 35 -1.36 -6.74 11.23
C HIS A 35 -0.69 -6.12 10.00
N PHE A 36 0.61 -6.37 9.85
CA PHE A 36 1.42 -5.95 8.69
C PHE A 36 1.81 -7.17 7.86
N LEU A 37 1.63 -7.07 6.53
CA LEU A 37 2.04 -8.09 5.56
C LEU A 37 3.09 -7.49 4.61
N PRO A 38 4.39 -7.76 4.81
CA PRO A 38 5.47 -7.16 4.04
C PRO A 38 5.65 -7.82 2.66
N GLY A 39 6.08 -7.01 1.68
CA GLY A 39 6.45 -7.43 0.31
C GLY A 39 5.92 -6.48 -0.77
N CYS A 40 6.56 -6.45 -1.94
CA CYS A 40 6.12 -5.64 -3.10
C CYS A 40 6.03 -6.47 -4.41
N PRO A 41 5.09 -7.43 -4.52
CA PRO A 41 4.04 -7.74 -3.56
C PRO A 41 4.45 -8.82 -2.55
N PRO A 42 3.71 -9.00 -1.44
CA PRO A 42 3.85 -10.18 -0.60
C PRO A 42 3.61 -11.46 -1.40
N SER A 43 4.27 -12.56 -1.02
CA SER A 43 4.08 -13.85 -1.69
C SER A 43 2.68 -14.42 -1.43
N ALA A 44 2.19 -15.27 -2.33
CA ALA A 44 0.91 -15.97 -2.15
C ALA A 44 0.89 -16.79 -0.85
N ASP A 45 2.02 -17.43 -0.50
CA ASP A 45 2.16 -18.18 0.74
C ASP A 45 2.07 -17.29 1.98
N ALA A 46 2.58 -16.05 1.93
CA ALA A 46 2.47 -15.09 3.01
C ALA A 46 1.00 -14.67 3.23
N PHE A 47 0.25 -14.43 2.15
CA PHE A 47 -1.19 -14.18 2.23
C PHE A 47 -1.93 -15.37 2.84
N LEU A 48 -1.68 -16.59 2.35
CA LEU A 48 -2.34 -17.78 2.84
C LEU A 48 -2.06 -18.02 4.33
N ALA A 49 -0.81 -17.86 4.77
CA ALA A 49 -0.43 -18.03 6.17
C ALA A 49 -1.14 -17.04 7.09
N LEU A 50 -1.20 -15.76 6.72
CA LEU A 50 -1.89 -14.73 7.50
C LEU A 50 -3.39 -15.01 7.57
N LEU A 51 -4.04 -15.21 6.42
CA LEU A 51 -5.49 -15.40 6.37
C LEU A 51 -5.93 -16.69 7.07
N ALA A 52 -5.20 -17.80 6.92
CA ALA A 52 -5.48 -19.05 7.63
C ALA A 52 -5.38 -18.88 9.15
N ALA A 53 -4.35 -18.20 9.66
CA ALA A 53 -4.22 -17.93 11.09
C ALA A 53 -5.41 -17.13 11.64
N LEU A 54 -5.83 -16.08 10.92
CA LEU A 54 -6.98 -15.26 11.30
C LEU A 54 -8.29 -16.05 11.32
N LEU A 55 -8.53 -16.86 10.28
CA LEU A 55 -9.73 -17.71 10.20
C LEU A 55 -9.81 -18.77 11.30
N GLU A 56 -8.66 -19.27 11.75
CA GLU A 56 -8.56 -20.26 12.84
C GLU A 56 -8.54 -19.60 14.24
N GLY A 57 -8.58 -18.27 14.32
CA GLY A 57 -8.50 -17.54 15.59
C GLY A 57 -7.15 -17.66 16.29
N ARG A 58 -6.09 -17.98 15.55
CA ARG A 58 -4.71 -18.06 16.05
C ARG A 58 -3.95 -16.76 15.78
N PRO A 59 -3.00 -16.37 16.64
CA PRO A 59 -2.12 -15.23 16.35
C PRO A 59 -1.36 -15.47 15.03
N PRO A 60 -1.35 -14.49 14.11
CA PRO A 60 -0.53 -14.58 12.91
C PRO A 60 0.95 -14.69 13.26
N HIS A 61 1.61 -15.72 12.74
CA HIS A 61 3.04 -15.91 12.87
C HIS A 61 3.63 -15.99 11.47
N MET A 62 4.43 -14.99 11.09
CA MET A 62 5.15 -15.02 9.82
C MET A 62 6.50 -15.70 10.02
N ASP A 63 6.69 -16.81 9.32
CA ASP A 63 8.02 -17.40 9.18
C ASP A 63 8.96 -16.41 8.48
N LEU A 64 10.20 -16.29 8.95
CA LEU A 64 11.21 -15.39 8.38
C LEU A 64 11.44 -15.62 6.88
N SER A 65 11.24 -16.85 6.39
CA SER A 65 11.34 -17.17 4.96
C SER A 65 10.25 -16.50 4.09
N LEU A 66 9.13 -16.11 4.71
CA LEU A 66 8.02 -15.42 4.06
C LEU A 66 8.13 -13.89 4.15
N VAL A 67 9.07 -13.35 4.95
CA VAL A 67 9.25 -11.91 5.14
C VAL A 67 10.18 -11.35 4.09
N ARG A 68 9.64 -10.48 3.23
CA ARG A 68 10.37 -9.78 2.17
C ARG A 68 9.97 -8.32 2.08
N PHE A 69 10.90 -7.47 1.65
CA PHE A 69 10.69 -6.02 1.50
C PHE A 69 11.00 -5.52 0.07
N ASP A 70 11.40 -6.44 -0.81
CA ASP A 70 11.58 -6.23 -2.24
C ASP A 70 10.28 -6.45 -3.02
#